data_AF-A0A0W0ZPJ2-F1
#
_entry.id   AF-A0A0W0ZPJ2-F1
#
_cell.length_a   1.000
_cell.length_b   1.000
_cell.length_c   1.000
_cell.angle_alpha   90.00
_cell.angle_beta   90.00
_cell.angle_gamma   90.00
#
_symmetry.space_group_name_H-M   'P 1'
#
loop_
_entity.id
_entity.type
_entity.pdbx_description
1 polymer ?
#
loop_
_entity_poly.entity_id
_entity_poly.type
_entity_poly.pdbx_seq_one_letter_code
_entity_poly.pdbx_strand_id
1 'polypeptide(L)'
;MSVSKECIKLLQNLVDQYGQDGKNDKDYPLIYSLLKDLLFLVLQHKKDHKDERIIGFLSTSALILDENSCFAQQCKLFLIAYQQLTHALDSMLDVELKIQPELDESWGKQLESEPNISLGASPFFLELQEAIAHRARRMAEKETKNWEAPKL
;
A
#
# COMPACT_ATOMS: atom_id res chain seq x y z
N MET A 1 1.19 8.46 20.48
CA MET A 1 0.06 7.60 20.86
C MET A 1 0.61 6.22 21.16
N SER A 2 0.29 5.67 22.32
CA SER A 2 0.69 4.31 22.75
C SER A 2 -0.20 3.26 22.09
N VAL A 3 0.18 1.99 22.17
CA VAL A 3 -0.64 0.89 21.66
C VAL A 3 -2.02 0.87 22.35
N SER A 4 -3.09 0.64 21.58
CA SER A 4 -4.45 0.55 22.10
C SER A 4 -4.70 -0.78 22.83
N LYS A 5 -5.70 -0.80 23.71
CA LYS A 5 -6.07 -2.02 24.44
C LYS A 5 -6.69 -3.04 23.49
N GLU A 6 -7.39 -2.54 22.49
CA GLU A 6 -8.04 -3.28 21.41
C GLU A 6 -6.97 -4.02 20.59
N CYS A 7 -5.90 -3.33 20.16
CA CYS A 7 -4.79 -3.92 19.44
C CYS A 7 -4.10 -5.02 20.27
N ILE A 8 -3.84 -4.77 21.56
CA ILE A 8 -3.25 -5.78 22.46
C ILE A 8 -4.13 -7.03 22.56
N LYS A 9 -5.45 -6.85 22.75
CA LYS A 9 -6.40 -7.96 22.88
C LYS A 9 -6.45 -8.79 21.60
N LEU A 10 -6.48 -8.13 20.45
CA LEU A 10 -6.44 -8.82 19.15
C LEU A 10 -5.11 -9.55 18.94
N LEU A 11 -3.99 -8.97 19.38
CA LEU A 11 -2.68 -9.61 19.29
C LEU A 11 -2.62 -10.87 20.15
N GLN A 12 -3.15 -10.81 21.38
CA GLN A 12 -3.30 -11.99 22.24
C GLN A 12 -4.12 -13.09 21.55
N ASN A 13 -5.28 -12.74 21.01
CA ASN A 13 -6.14 -13.69 20.29
C ASN A 13 -5.40 -14.33 19.09
N LEU A 14 -4.63 -13.55 18.34
CA LEU A 14 -3.82 -14.07 17.23
C LEU A 14 -2.81 -15.10 17.74
N VAL A 15 -2.04 -14.78 18.78
CA VAL A 15 -1.04 -15.71 19.34
C VAL A 15 -1.72 -16.99 19.84
N ASP A 16 -2.82 -16.87 20.58
CA ASP A 16 -3.53 -18.02 21.13
C ASP A 16 -4.10 -18.93 20.04
N GLN A 17 -4.78 -18.34 19.05
CA GLN A 17 -5.39 -19.09 17.95
C GLN A 17 -4.32 -19.75 17.06
N TYR A 18 -3.24 -19.03 16.75
CA TYR A 18 -2.13 -19.60 16.01
C TYR A 18 -1.45 -20.74 16.78
N GLY A 19 -1.36 -20.65 18.11
CA GLY A 19 -0.82 -21.72 18.94
C GLY A 19 -1.60 -23.02 18.85
N GLN A 20 -2.92 -22.95 18.62
CA GLN A 20 -3.78 -24.12 18.46
C GLN A 20 -3.75 -24.67 17.03
N ASP A 21 -3.98 -23.79 16.05
CA ASP A 21 -4.25 -24.18 14.66
C ASP A 21 -3.00 -24.25 13.78
N GLY A 22 -1.94 -23.53 14.16
CA GLY A 22 -0.75 -23.30 13.34
C GLY A 22 0.19 -24.49 13.24
N LYS A 23 -0.04 -25.61 13.94
CA LYS A 23 0.93 -26.73 14.05
C LYS A 23 1.31 -27.38 12.71
N ASN A 24 0.49 -27.16 11.67
CA ASN A 24 0.73 -27.68 10.32
C ASN A 24 1.53 -26.71 9.44
N ASP A 25 1.74 -25.47 9.88
CA ASP A 25 2.59 -24.52 9.17
C ASP A 25 4.06 -24.97 9.23
N LYS A 26 4.76 -24.79 8.12
CA LYS A 26 6.16 -25.20 7.92
C LYS A 26 7.09 -24.65 8.99
N ASP A 27 6.92 -23.37 9.34
CA ASP A 27 7.78 -22.66 10.28
C ASP A 27 7.13 -22.45 11.65
N TYR A 28 6.10 -23.25 11.98
CA TYR A 28 5.30 -23.10 13.20
C TYR A 28 6.12 -22.86 14.48
N PRO A 29 7.15 -23.67 14.82
CA PRO A 29 7.88 -23.49 16.07
C PRO A 29 8.57 -22.12 16.17
N LEU A 30 9.07 -21.62 15.03
CA LEU A 30 9.75 -20.34 14.94
C LEU A 30 8.74 -19.20 15.01
N ILE A 31 7.72 -19.23 14.17
CA ILE A 31 6.68 -18.19 14.10
C ILE A 31 5.97 -18.06 15.44
N TYR A 32 5.58 -19.18 16.05
CA TYR A 32 4.84 -19.16 17.32
C TYR A 32 5.69 -18.62 18.47
N SER A 33 7.00 -18.93 18.51
CA SER A 33 7.93 -18.33 19.48
C SER A 33 8.04 -16.82 19.28
N LEU A 34 8.27 -16.37 18.05
CA LEU A 34 8.40 -14.95 17.72
C LEU A 34 7.13 -14.16 18.02
N LEU A 35 5.96 -14.74 17.81
CA LEU A 35 4.68 -14.14 18.16
C LEU A 35 4.51 -13.94 19.67
N LYS A 36 4.95 -14.90 20.49
CA LYS A 36 4.98 -14.74 21.95
C LYS A 36 5.93 -13.64 22.38
N ASP A 37 7.12 -13.59 21.79
CA ASP A 37 8.11 -12.56 22.08
C ASP A 37 7.59 -11.17 21.69
N LEU A 38 6.95 -11.05 20.53
CA LEU A 38 6.29 -9.82 20.09
C LEU A 38 5.21 -9.39 21.09
N LEU A 39 4.32 -10.29 21.49
CA LEU A 39 3.28 -10.00 22.47
C LEU A 39 3.88 -9.54 23.80
N PHE A 40 4.92 -10.22 24.28
CA PHE A 40 5.62 -9.85 25.51
C PHE A 40 6.23 -8.45 25.41
N LEU A 41 6.94 -8.14 24.31
CA LEU A 41 7.54 -6.83 24.07
C LEU A 41 6.49 -5.72 24.06
N VAL A 42 5.38 -5.93 23.34
CA VAL A 42 4.27 -4.97 23.27
C VAL A 42 3.67 -4.73 24.66
N LEU A 43 3.53 -5.76 25.49
CA LEU A 43 3.00 -5.64 26.84
C LEU A 43 3.94 -4.91 27.81
N GLN A 44 5.25 -5.10 27.68
CA GLN A 44 6.26 -4.43 28.51
C GLN A 44 6.42 -2.95 28.11
N HIS A 45 6.44 -2.67 26.81
CA HIS A 45 6.77 -1.36 26.24
C HIS A 45 5.57 -0.69 25.58
N LYS A 46 4.38 -0.76 26.18
CA LYS A 46 3.12 -0.22 25.62
C LYS A 46 3.21 1.24 25.16
N LYS A 47 4.01 2.05 25.87
CA LYS A 47 4.19 3.48 25.57
C LYS A 47 5.09 3.74 24.36
N ASP A 48 5.95 2.79 24.02
CA ASP A 48 6.97 2.91 22.97
C ASP A 48 6.52 2.30 21.64
N HIS A 49 5.41 1.58 21.65
CA HIS A 49 4.79 0.97 20.48
C HIS A 49 3.51 1.70 20.06
N LYS A 50 3.19 1.60 18.78
CA LYS A 50 1.95 2.10 18.18
C LYS A 50 1.28 0.99 17.40
N ASP A 51 -0.04 1.07 17.26
CA ASP A 51 -0.85 0.07 16.57
C ASP A 51 -0.41 -0.08 15.11
N GLU A 52 -0.08 1.03 14.43
CA GLU A 52 0.31 1.01 13.01
C GLU A 52 1.59 0.21 12.77
N ARG A 53 2.49 0.17 13.76
CA ARG A 53 3.73 -0.59 13.65
C ARG A 53 3.48 -2.09 13.77
N ILE A 54 2.58 -2.50 14.66
CA ILE A 54 2.17 -3.91 14.82
C ILE A 54 1.42 -4.37 13.58
N ILE A 55 0.47 -3.55 13.11
CA ILE A 55 -0.29 -3.77 11.89
C ILE A 55 0.66 -3.92 10.70
N GLY A 56 1.55 -2.94 10.48
CA GLY A 56 2.51 -2.99 9.36
C GLY A 56 3.41 -4.21 9.41
N PHE A 57 3.87 -4.62 10.60
CA PHE A 57 4.66 -5.84 10.76
C PHE A 57 3.87 -7.10 10.40
N LEU A 58 2.65 -7.26 10.93
CA LEU A 58 1.81 -8.43 10.67
C LEU A 58 1.36 -8.50 9.21
N SER A 59 0.95 -7.37 8.62
CA SER A 59 0.59 -7.27 7.20
C SER A 59 1.74 -7.68 6.29
N THR A 60 2.94 -7.16 6.56
CA THR A 60 4.12 -7.50 5.74
C THR A 60 4.53 -8.96 5.91
N SER A 61 4.51 -9.46 7.16
CA SER A 61 4.89 -10.84 7.46
C SER A 61 3.93 -11.85 6.83
N ALA A 62 2.62 -11.55 6.81
CA ALA A 62 1.63 -12.39 6.16
C ALA A 62 1.82 -12.50 4.64
N LEU A 63 2.40 -11.47 4.00
CA LEU A 63 2.72 -11.49 2.58
C LEU A 63 4.02 -12.25 2.27
N ILE A 64 5.03 -12.12 3.14
CA ILE A 64 6.34 -12.76 2.95
C ILE A 64 6.28 -14.26 3.29
N LEU A 65 5.49 -14.63 4.30
CA LEU A 65 5.37 -16.00 4.81
C LEU A 65 4.05 -16.64 4.37
N ASP A 66 3.61 -16.37 3.15
CA ASP A 66 2.33 -16.88 2.60
C ASP A 66 2.26 -18.41 2.55
N GLU A 67 3.41 -19.08 2.46
CA GLU A 67 3.57 -20.54 2.58
C GLU A 67 3.08 -21.08 3.94
N ASN A 68 3.06 -20.24 4.98
CA ASN A 68 2.50 -20.54 6.30
C ASN A 68 1.03 -20.08 6.34
N SER A 69 0.17 -20.87 5.68
CA SER A 69 -1.23 -20.51 5.41
C SER A 69 -2.05 -20.19 6.67
N CYS A 70 -1.79 -20.89 7.78
CA CYS A 70 -2.50 -20.61 9.03
C CYS A 70 -2.06 -19.27 9.61
N PHE A 71 -0.75 -19.00 9.66
CA PHE A 71 -0.20 -17.72 10.11
C PHE A 71 -0.76 -16.55 9.30
N ALA A 72 -0.68 -16.63 7.97
CA ALA A 72 -1.18 -15.59 7.08
C ALA A 72 -2.68 -15.34 7.30
N GLN A 73 -3.47 -16.41 7.48
CA GLN A 73 -4.89 -16.31 7.77
C GLN A 73 -5.17 -15.65 9.14
N GLN A 74 -4.41 -15.98 10.19
CA GLN A 74 -4.57 -15.36 11.51
C GLN A 74 -4.19 -13.88 11.48
N CYS A 75 -3.13 -13.50 10.76
CA CYS A 75 -2.80 -12.10 10.52
C CYS A 75 -3.92 -11.35 9.79
N LYS A 76 -4.52 -11.98 8.77
CA LYS A 76 -5.67 -11.39 8.05
C LYS A 76 -6.88 -11.18 8.96
N LEU A 77 -7.22 -12.17 9.79
CA LEU A 77 -8.32 -12.06 10.75
C LEU A 77 -8.08 -10.94 11.77
N PHE A 78 -6.86 -10.81 12.27
CA PHE A 78 -6.47 -9.70 13.15
C PHE A 78 -6.71 -8.34 12.49
N LEU A 79 -6.27 -8.16 11.23
CA LEU A 79 -6.42 -6.89 10.50
C LEU A 79 -7.89 -6.52 10.29
N ILE A 80 -8.71 -7.48 9.88
CA ILE A 80 -10.15 -7.30 9.69
C ILE A 80 -10.80 -6.88 11.02
N ALA A 81 -10.52 -7.62 12.10
CA ALA A 81 -11.10 -7.32 13.41
C ALA A 81 -10.67 -5.94 13.94
N TYR A 82 -9.40 -5.56 13.75
CA TYR A 82 -8.91 -4.25 14.14
C TYR A 82 -9.62 -3.13 13.37
N GLN A 83 -9.82 -3.31 12.06
CA GLN A 83 -10.49 -2.34 11.21
C GLN A 83 -11.97 -2.18 11.55
N GLN A 84 -12.66 -3.28 11.87
CA GLN A 84 -14.05 -3.28 12.34
C GLN A 84 -14.21 -2.56 13.69
N LEU A 85 -13.25 -2.71 14.61
CA LEU A 85 -13.31 -2.07 15.93
C LEU A 85 -12.96 -0.58 15.89
N THR A 86 -12.06 -0.20 15.00
CA THR A 86 -11.57 1.19 14.91
C THR A 86 -12.34 2.04 13.93
N HIS A 87 -13.25 1.45 13.15
CA HIS A 87 -14.04 2.15 12.12
C HIS A 87 -13.19 2.98 11.15
N ALA A 88 -11.90 2.64 11.00
CA ALA A 88 -10.92 3.49 10.31
C ALA A 88 -11.26 3.67 8.81
N LEU A 89 -12.01 2.74 8.22
CA LEU A 89 -12.53 2.85 6.86
C LEU A 89 -13.99 3.27 6.77
N ASP A 90 -14.76 3.20 7.86
CA ASP A 90 -16.13 3.72 7.84
C ASP A 90 -16.07 5.22 7.54
N SER A 91 -15.04 5.92 8.01
CA SER A 91 -14.79 7.32 7.64
C SER A 91 -14.57 7.55 6.13
N MET A 92 -14.02 6.57 5.40
CA MET A 92 -13.82 6.66 3.94
C MET A 92 -15.11 6.33 3.15
N LEU A 93 -16.08 5.68 3.79
CA LEU A 93 -17.36 5.29 3.20
C LEU A 93 -18.55 6.10 3.75
N ASP A 94 -18.31 6.92 4.76
CA ASP A 94 -19.31 7.74 5.43
C ASP A 94 -19.69 8.93 4.56
N VAL A 95 -20.90 8.88 4.03
CA VAL A 95 -21.51 9.92 3.19
C VAL A 95 -21.67 11.23 3.97
N GLU A 96 -21.72 11.18 5.31
CA GLU A 96 -21.89 12.35 6.20
C GLU A 96 -20.57 13.09 6.47
N LEU A 97 -19.42 12.40 6.36
CA LEU A 97 -18.11 13.00 6.55
C LEU A 97 -17.71 13.97 5.42
N LYS A 98 -18.53 14.07 4.36
CA LYS A 98 -18.31 14.95 3.20
C LYS A 98 -16.84 15.00 2.79
N ILE A 99 -16.19 13.83 2.72
CA ILE A 99 -14.88 13.74 2.10
C ILE A 99 -15.13 14.08 0.62
N GLN A 100 -14.95 15.36 0.29
CA GLN A 100 -14.96 15.78 -1.09
C GLN A 100 -13.77 15.08 -1.71
N PRO A 101 -13.97 14.21 -2.73
CA PRO A 101 -12.85 13.88 -3.57
C PRO A 101 -12.35 15.22 -4.11
N GLU A 102 -11.14 15.63 -3.72
CA GLU A 102 -10.45 16.78 -4.32
C GLU A 102 -10.22 16.58 -5.84
N LEU A 103 -10.60 15.40 -6.33
CA LEU A 103 -10.81 15.04 -7.72
C LEU A 103 -12.26 15.34 -8.12
N ASP A 104 -12.59 16.61 -8.35
CA ASP A 104 -13.81 16.98 -9.07
C ASP A 104 -13.66 16.73 -10.59
N GLU A 105 -14.71 16.96 -11.38
CA GLU A 105 -14.66 16.88 -12.85
C GLU A 105 -13.65 17.86 -13.50
N SER A 106 -12.95 18.69 -12.71
CA SER A 106 -11.86 19.56 -13.16
C SER A 106 -10.48 18.92 -13.03
N TRP A 107 -10.35 17.73 -12.43
CA TRP A 107 -9.11 16.95 -12.43
C TRP A 107 -8.82 16.39 -13.83
N GLY A 108 -8.24 17.25 -14.67
CA GLY A 108 -8.04 17.04 -16.10
C GLY A 108 -8.37 18.27 -16.95
N LYS A 109 -9.01 19.30 -16.40
CA LYS A 109 -9.08 20.60 -17.06
C LYS A 109 -7.71 21.26 -16.92
N GLN A 110 -7.05 21.42 -18.06
CA GLN A 110 -5.84 22.22 -18.20
C GLN A 110 -5.96 23.49 -17.36
N LEU A 111 -4.95 23.72 -16.51
CA LEU A 111 -4.61 24.99 -15.89
C LEU A 111 -4.41 26.03 -17.01
N GLU A 112 -5.50 26.52 -17.59
CA GLU A 112 -5.50 27.77 -18.32
C GLU A 112 -5.99 28.85 -17.36
N SER A 113 -5.16 29.88 -17.22
CA SER A 113 -5.37 31.16 -16.53
C SER A 113 -4.82 31.33 -15.12
N GLU A 114 -3.51 31.16 -14.97
CA GLU A 114 -2.74 32.18 -14.24
C GLU A 114 -1.90 32.99 -15.26
N PRO A 115 -1.75 34.32 -15.08
CA PRO A 115 -0.95 35.13 -15.96
C PRO A 115 0.51 34.68 -15.86
N ASN A 116 0.92 34.00 -16.92
CA ASN A 116 2.23 33.46 -17.19
C ASN A 116 3.30 34.56 -16.93
N ILE A 117 3.89 34.58 -15.73
CA ILE A 117 5.22 35.16 -15.58
C ILE A 117 6.09 34.25 -16.43
N SER A 118 6.42 34.72 -17.64
CA SER A 118 7.30 34.09 -18.60
C SER A 118 8.68 33.88 -17.97
N LEU A 119 8.79 32.87 -17.12
CA LEU A 119 10.02 32.16 -16.88
C LEU A 119 10.11 31.22 -18.07
N GLY A 120 10.77 31.71 -19.13
CA GLY A 120 11.05 30.92 -20.32
C GLY A 120 11.50 29.52 -19.93
N ALA A 121 10.97 28.51 -20.63
CA ALA A 121 11.28 27.12 -20.34
C ALA A 121 12.80 26.96 -20.19
N SER A 122 13.23 26.29 -19.11
CA SER A 122 14.64 25.99 -18.87
C SER A 122 15.26 25.40 -20.15
N PRO A 123 16.48 25.77 -20.54
CA PRO A 123 17.15 25.20 -21.72
C PRO A 123 17.11 23.67 -21.75
N PHE A 124 17.22 23.04 -20.57
CA PHE A 124 17.07 21.60 -20.39
C PHE A 124 15.69 21.07 -20.85
N PHE A 125 14.61 21.79 -20.51
CA PHE A 125 13.25 21.40 -20.90
C PHE A 125 13.00 21.52 -22.40
N LEU A 126 13.60 22.53 -23.05
CA LEU A 126 13.54 22.69 -24.50
C LEU A 126 14.27 21.54 -25.21
N GLU A 127 15.49 21.22 -24.76
CA GLU A 127 16.26 20.08 -25.29
C GLU A 127 15.53 18.75 -25.07
N LEU A 128 14.89 18.56 -23.92
CA LEU A 128 14.12 17.36 -23.62
C LEU A 128 12.91 17.23 -24.55
N GLN A 129 12.16 18.31 -24.78
CA GLN A 129 11.05 18.32 -25.73
C GLN A 129 11.51 17.97 -27.14
N GLU A 130 12.63 18.54 -27.59
CA GLU A 130 13.17 18.27 -28.92
C GLU A 130 13.65 16.81 -29.06
N ALA A 131 14.30 16.27 -28.02
CA ALA A 131 14.73 14.87 -27.99
C ALA A 131 13.54 13.90 -28.01
N ILE A 132 12.46 14.21 -27.29
CA ILE A 132 11.22 13.42 -27.29
C ILE A 132 10.56 13.47 -28.67
N ALA A 133 10.43 14.65 -29.27
CA ALA A 133 9.85 14.82 -30.60
C ALA A 133 10.66 14.07 -31.68
N HIS A 134 11.99 14.17 -31.63
CA HIS A 134 12.87 13.45 -32.54
C HIS A 134 12.77 11.92 -32.38
N ARG A 135 12.62 11.43 -31.15
CA ARG A 135 12.37 9.99 -30.90
C ARG A 135 11.03 9.54 -31.47
N ALA A 136 9.96 10.30 -31.25
CA ALA A 136 8.63 9.98 -31.78
C ALA A 136 8.65 9.90 -33.31
N ARG A 137 9.32 10.86 -33.97
CA ARG A 137 9.48 10.85 -35.44
C ARG A 137 10.22 9.62 -35.95
N ARG A 138 11.33 9.23 -35.30
CA ARG A 138 12.08 8.01 -35.66
C ARG A 138 11.26 6.73 -35.50
N MET A 139 10.38 6.67 -34.51
CA MET A 139 9.48 5.53 -34.32
C MET A 139 8.43 5.48 -35.44
N ALA A 140 7.81 6.61 -35.77
CA ALA A 140 6.83 6.70 -36.86
C ALA A 140 7.43 6.37 -38.24
N GLU A 141 8.66 6.83 -38.54
CA GLU A 141 9.39 6.54 -39.78
C GLU A 141 9.81 5.06 -39.88
N LYS A 142 10.08 4.39 -38.75
CA LYS A 142 10.36 2.94 -38.72
C LYS A 142 9.12 2.11 -39.06
N GLU A 143 7.95 2.54 -38.61
CA GLU A 143 6.69 1.85 -38.92
C GLU A 143 6.30 2.01 -40.39
N THR A 144 6.59 3.16 -41.01
CA THR A 144 6.28 3.39 -42.44
C THR A 144 7.18 2.59 -43.39
N LYS A 145 8.45 2.32 -43.03
CA LYS A 145 9.36 1.51 -43.87
C LYS A 145 9.07 0.01 -43.88
N ASN A 146 8.33 -0.51 -42.91
CA ASN A 146 7.92 -1.91 -42.88
C ASN A 146 6.63 -2.20 -43.68
N TRP A 147 6.00 -1.18 -44.26
CA TRP A 147 4.81 -1.30 -45.10
C TRP A 147 5.11 -0.95 -46.56
N GLU A 148 6.06 -1.65 -47.18
CA GLU A 148 6.08 -1.74 -48.64
C GLU A 148 5.00 -2.75 -49.08
N ALA A 149 3.94 -2.24 -49.72
CA ALA A 149 2.86 -3.05 -50.25
C ALA A 149 3.36 -4.08 -51.28
N PRO A 150 2.83 -5.31 -51.31
CA PRO A 150 3.24 -6.30 -52.30
C PRO A 150 2.86 -5.79 -53.71
N LYS A 151 3.83 -5.77 -54.61
CA LYS A 151 3.61 -5.44 -56.03
C LYS A 151 2.68 -6.48 -56.65
N LEU A 152 1.62 -6.00 -57.30
CA LEU A 152 0.70 -6.77 -58.16
C LEU A 152 1.44 -7.47 -59.30
#